data_AF-A0A6A5VL01-F1
#
_entry.id   AF-A0A6A5VL01-F1
#
_cell.length_a   1.000
_cell.length_b   1.000
_cell.length_c   1.000
_cell.angle_alpha   90.00
_cell.angle_beta   90.00
_cell.angle_gamma   90.00
#
_symmetry.space_group_name_H-M   'P 1'
#
loop_
_entity.id
_entity.type
_entity.pdbx_description
1 polymer ?
#
loop_
_entity_poly.entity_id
_entity_poly.type
_entity_poly.pdbx_seq_one_letter_code
_entity_poly.pdbx_strand_id
1 'polypeptide(L)'
;IEDAIEAIQSLDLGEKFSYRKIAATYGVDRTTLSRRHKRVQAPNKAKNINQQKLNPQQEEELIRYIKRLTERHTPPTREIIRNFASIIAKELVSES
;
A
#
# COMPACT_ATOMS: atom_id res chain seq x y z
N ILE A 1 9.24 5.00 -16.50
CA ILE A 1 8.70 3.62 -16.50
C ILE A 1 7.32 3.60 -17.14
N GLU A 2 6.42 4.50 -16.77
CA GLU A 2 5.06 4.52 -17.32
C GLU A 2 5.04 4.79 -18.83
N ASP A 3 5.89 5.68 -19.36
CA ASP A 3 6.01 5.91 -20.82
C ASP A 3 6.39 4.64 -21.60
N ALA A 4 7.24 3.78 -21.00
CA ALA A 4 7.63 2.50 -21.59
C ALA A 4 6.51 1.45 -21.53
N ILE A 5 5.56 1.60 -20.60
CA ILE A 5 4.37 0.74 -20.49
C ILE A 5 3.31 1.19 -21.49
N GLU A 6 3.11 2.49 -21.63
CA GLU A 6 2.23 3.07 -22.65
C GLU A 6 2.68 2.64 -24.04
N ALA A 7 3.99 2.73 -24.33
CA ALA A 7 4.57 2.24 -25.58
C ALA A 7 4.30 0.75 -25.85
N ILE A 8 4.21 -0.09 -24.81
CA ILE A 8 3.84 -1.51 -24.97
C ILE A 8 2.33 -1.66 -25.20
N GLN A 9 1.52 -0.83 -24.55
CA GLN A 9 0.05 -0.88 -24.64
C GLN A 9 -0.49 -0.29 -25.95
N SER A 10 0.27 0.59 -26.61
CA SER A 10 -0.06 1.15 -27.92
C SER A 10 0.29 0.24 -29.10
N LEU A 11 0.98 -0.88 -28.87
CA LEU A 11 1.25 -1.88 -29.91
C LEU A 11 -0.03 -2.63 -30.27
N ASP A 12 -0.13 -3.08 -31.52
CA ASP A 12 -1.28 -3.84 -31.97
C ASP A 12 -1.41 -5.16 -31.21
N LEU A 13 -2.66 -5.58 -30.95
CA LEU A 13 -2.96 -6.84 -30.27
C LEU A 13 -2.35 -8.01 -31.06
N GLY A 14 -1.25 -8.57 -30.55
CA GLY A 14 -0.52 -9.68 -31.16
C GLY A 14 0.83 -9.31 -31.78
N GLU A 15 1.20 -8.03 -31.81
CA GLU A 15 2.51 -7.59 -32.28
C GLU A 15 3.62 -8.09 -31.34
N LYS A 16 4.64 -8.74 -31.92
CA LYS A 16 5.77 -9.27 -31.16
C LYS A 16 6.75 -8.14 -30.81
N PHE A 17 6.83 -7.80 -29.53
CA PHE A 17 7.82 -6.85 -29.02
C PHE A 17 8.85 -7.51 -28.11
N SER A 18 9.97 -6.81 -27.91
CA SER A 18 11.02 -7.21 -26.98
C SER A 18 11.16 -6.21 -25.84
N TYR A 19 10.98 -6.68 -24.61
CA TYR A 19 11.22 -5.86 -23.41
C TYR A 19 12.61 -5.25 -23.38
N ARG A 20 13.62 -5.91 -23.96
CA ARG A 20 15.01 -5.42 -23.94
C ARG A 20 15.18 -4.19 -24.83
N LYS A 21 14.50 -4.17 -25.99
CA LYS A 21 14.54 -3.02 -26.92
C LYS A 21 13.84 -1.82 -26.29
N ILE A 22 12.61 -2.01 -25.82
CA ILE A 22 11.83 -0.93 -25.20
C ILE A 22 12.52 -0.40 -23.94
N ALA A 23 13.01 -1.29 -23.07
CA ALA A 23 13.80 -0.90 -21.90
C ALA A 23 14.99 0.00 -22.26
N ALA A 24 15.74 -0.34 -23.31
CA ALA A 24 16.88 0.46 -23.77
C ALA A 24 16.44 1.83 -24.33
N THR A 25 15.37 1.88 -25.14
CA THR A 25 14.83 3.12 -25.70
C THR A 25 14.42 4.12 -24.62
N TYR A 26 13.80 3.62 -23.54
CA TYR A 26 13.27 4.47 -22.46
C TYR A 26 14.20 4.56 -21.24
N GLY A 27 15.40 3.97 -21.30
CA GLY A 27 16.36 3.99 -20.18
C GLY A 27 15.87 3.32 -18.89
N VAL A 28 15.01 2.30 -19.00
CA VAL A 28 14.42 1.58 -17.86
C VAL A 28 15.07 0.20 -17.73
N ASP A 29 15.23 -0.31 -16.51
CA ASP A 29 15.63 -1.71 -16.31
C ASP A 29 14.60 -2.70 -16.91
N ARG A 30 15.10 -3.67 -17.68
CA ARG A 30 14.28 -4.68 -18.37
C ARG A 30 13.41 -5.49 -17.40
N THR A 31 13.96 -5.87 -16.24
CA THR A 31 13.23 -6.72 -15.29
C THR A 31 12.11 -5.95 -14.61
N THR A 32 12.36 -4.67 -14.33
CA THR A 32 11.41 -3.72 -13.76
C THR A 32 10.25 -3.47 -14.73
N LEU A 33 10.56 -3.17 -15.99
CA LEU A 33 9.55 -2.97 -17.04
C LEU A 33 8.67 -4.22 -17.20
N SER A 34 9.27 -5.41 -17.29
CA SER A 34 8.50 -6.65 -17.46
C SER A 34 7.62 -6.97 -16.26
N ARG A 35 8.10 -6.78 -15.02
CA ARG A 35 7.31 -7.04 -13.80
C ARG A 35 6.13 -6.09 -13.69
N ARG A 36 6.35 -4.81 -14.04
CA ARG A 36 5.34 -3.76 -13.99
C ARG A 36 4.26 -3.95 -15.05
N HIS A 37 4.64 -4.19 -16.31
CA HIS A 37 3.69 -4.43 -17.41
C HIS A 37 2.82 -5.67 -17.18
N LYS A 38 3.40 -6.78 -16.71
CA LYS A 38 2.67 -8.02 -16.41
C LYS A 38 1.82 -7.95 -15.13
N ARG A 39 1.77 -6.80 -14.45
CA ARG A 39 1.10 -6.60 -13.15
C ARG A 39 1.47 -7.66 -12.11
N VAL A 40 2.69 -8.22 -12.19
CA VAL A 40 3.19 -9.23 -11.23
C VAL A 40 3.34 -8.61 -9.85
N GLN A 41 3.48 -7.29 -9.77
CA GLN A 41 3.40 -6.56 -8.52
C GLN A 41 1.96 -6.14 -8.24
N ALA A 42 1.43 -6.57 -7.09
CA ALA A 42 0.19 -6.03 -6.56
C ALA A 42 0.29 -4.49 -6.48
N PRO A 43 -0.80 -3.75 -6.78
CA PRO A 43 -0.83 -2.31 -6.60
C PRO A 43 -0.39 -1.96 -5.18
N ASN A 44 0.41 -0.90 -5.00
CA ASN A 44 0.83 -0.45 -3.68
C ASN A 44 -0.36 -0.26 -2.72
N LYS A 45 -1.50 0.19 -3.24
CA LYS A 45 -2.75 0.31 -2.49
C LYS A 45 -3.25 -1.04 -1.95
N ALA A 46 -3.24 -2.09 -2.77
CA ALA A 46 -3.63 -3.44 -2.35
C ALA A 46 -2.64 -4.02 -1.33
N LYS A 47 -1.34 -3.78 -1.53
CA LYS A 47 -0.31 -4.16 -0.55
C LYS A 47 -0.53 -3.45 0.80
N ASN A 48 -0.79 -2.14 0.80
CA ASN A 48 -1.03 -1.37 2.00
C ASN A 48 -2.28 -1.86 2.75
N ILE A 49 -3.39 -2.09 2.03
CA ILE A 49 -4.61 -2.66 2.62
C ILE A 49 -4.32 -4.02 3.27
N ASN A 50 -3.57 -4.90 2.59
CA ASN A 50 -3.22 -6.21 3.13
C ASN A 50 -2.24 -6.15 4.31
N GLN A 51 -1.51 -5.05 4.48
CA GLN A 51 -0.57 -4.83 5.59
C GLN A 51 -1.22 -4.12 6.79
N GLN A 52 -2.34 -3.44 6.58
CA GLN A 52 -3.07 -2.76 7.64
C GLN A 52 -3.75 -3.79 8.55
N LYS A 53 -3.39 -3.76 9.84
CA LYS A 53 -4.10 -4.53 10.88
C LYS A 53 -5.48 -3.94 11.20
N LEU A 54 -5.60 -2.63 11.09
CA LEU A 54 -6.84 -1.90 11.31
C LEU A 54 -7.50 -1.63 9.97
N ASN A 55 -8.80 -1.86 9.88
CA ASN A 55 -9.57 -1.40 8.74
C ASN A 55 -9.75 0.14 8.79
N PRO A 56 -10.12 0.79 7.68
CA PRO A 56 -10.25 2.25 7.64
C PRO A 56 -11.21 2.84 8.69
N GLN A 57 -12.28 2.12 9.04
CA GLN A 57 -13.23 2.56 10.07
C GLN A 57 -12.58 2.54 11.46
N GLN A 58 -11.81 1.48 11.78
CA GLN A 58 -11.05 1.38 13.03
C GLN A 58 -9.96 2.46 13.12
N GLU A 59 -9.26 2.76 12.02
CA GLU A 59 -8.29 3.86 11.98
C GLU A 59 -8.98 5.21 12.31
N GLU A 60 -10.18 5.46 11.79
CA GLU A 60 -10.95 6.66 12.11
C GLU A 60 -11.34 6.73 13.59
N GLU A 61 -11.70 5.59 14.20
CA GLU A 61 -11.97 5.52 15.63
C GLU A 61 -10.72 5.83 16.47
N LEU A 62 -9.56 5.28 16.08
CA LEU A 62 -8.29 5.55 16.74
C LEU A 62 -7.92 7.05 16.65
N ILE A 63 -8.11 7.67 15.49
CA ILE A 63 -7.87 9.11 15.30
C ILE A 63 -8.79 9.93 16.20
N ARG A 64 -10.08 9.58 16.26
CA ARG A 64 -11.06 10.24 17.13
C ARG A 64 -10.68 10.11 18.61
N TYR A 65 -10.19 8.95 19.02
CA TYR A 65 -9.70 8.73 20.38
C TYR A 65 -8.47 9.60 20.70
N ILE A 66 -7.47 9.63 19.80
CA ILE A 66 -6.28 10.47 19.96
C ILE A 66 -6.65 11.96 20.08
N LYS A 67 -7.60 12.44 19.27
CA LYS A 67 -8.10 13.82 19.36
C LYS A 67 -8.70 14.12 20.73
N ARG A 68 -9.55 13.23 21.25
CA ARG A 68 -10.15 13.36 22.60
C ARG A 68 -9.12 13.37 23.72
N LEU A 69 -8.02 12.62 23.60
CA LEU A 69 -6.93 12.66 24.57
C LEU A 69 -6.29 14.04 24.61
N THR A 70 -5.94 14.58 23.45
CA THR A 70 -5.34 15.91 23.32
C THR A 70 -6.27 17.02 23.83
N GLU A 71 -7.57 16.95 23.51
CA GLU A 71 -8.61 17.87 24.03
C GLU A 71 -8.70 17.85 25.56
N ARG A 72 -8.44 16.70 26.19
CA ARG A 72 -8.43 16.53 27.65
C ARG A 72 -7.07 16.83 28.28
N HIS A 73 -6.17 17.47 27.54
CA HIS A 73 -4.79 17.75 27.96
C HIS A 73 -4.02 16.49 28.39
N THR A 74 -4.41 15.33 27.87
CA THR A 74 -3.68 14.07 28.09
C THR A 74 -2.85 13.77 26.86
N PRO A 75 -1.51 13.80 26.95
CA PRO A 75 -0.67 13.52 25.79
C PRO A 75 -0.84 12.05 25.36
N PRO A 76 -1.10 11.78 24.07
CA PRO A 76 -1.23 10.41 23.59
C PRO A 76 0.13 9.72 23.59
N THR A 77 0.33 8.74 24.48
CA THR A 77 1.55 7.93 24.51
C THR A 77 1.44 6.74 23.56
N ARG A 78 2.59 6.21 23.11
CA ARG A 78 2.63 5.03 22.23
C ARG A 78 1.93 3.82 22.85
N GLU A 79 2.00 3.68 24.17
CA GLU A 79 1.34 2.60 24.92
C GLU A 79 -0.18 2.73 24.89
N ILE A 80 -0.71 3.93 25.18
CA ILE A 80 -2.15 4.22 25.14
C ILE A 80 -2.71 3.96 23.74
N ILE A 81 -2.01 4.44 22.70
CA ILE A 81 -2.38 4.23 21.29
C ILE A 81 -2.40 2.75 20.95
N ARG A 82 -1.38 1.99 21.36
CA ARG A 82 -1.28 0.54 21.08
C ARG A 82 -2.40 -0.24 21.77
N ASN A 83 -2.64 0.03 23.05
CA ASN A 83 -3.68 -0.67 23.81
C ASN A 83 -5.06 -0.41 23.21
N PHE A 84 -5.37 0.85 22.87
CA PHE A 84 -6.63 1.18 22.22
C PHE A 84 -6.75 0.55 20.82
N ALA A 85 -5.68 0.58 20.02
CA ALA A 85 -5.64 -0.06 18.70
C ALA A 85 -5.88 -1.58 18.79
N SER A 86 -5.29 -2.27 19.77
CA SER A 86 -5.52 -3.70 20.00
C SER A 86 -6.97 -4.00 20.39
N ILE A 87 -7.59 -3.17 21.25
CA ILE A 87 -9.00 -3.30 21.64
C ILE A 87 -9.92 -3.20 20.41
N ILE A 88 -9.76 -2.15 19.59
CA ILE A 88 -10.63 -1.93 18.43
C ILE A 88 -10.39 -2.94 17.31
N ALA A 89 -9.17 -3.50 17.21
CA ALA A 89 -8.85 -4.58 16.28
C ALA A 89 -9.60 -5.89 16.61
N LYS A 90 -10.25 -5.98 17.78
CA LYS A 90 -10.86 -7.22 18.30
C LYS A 90 -9.87 -8.38 18.38
N GLU A 91 -8.56 -8.10 18.51
CA GLU A 91 -7.62 -9.08 19.02
C GLU A 91 -8.05 -9.30 20.48
N LEU A 92 -8.69 -10.44 20.77
CA LEU A 92 -9.03 -10.85 22.13
C LEU A 92 -7.79 -10.61 22.98
N VAL A 93 -7.86 -9.61 23.86
CA VAL A 93 -6.89 -9.50 24.94
C VAL A 93 -7.19 -10.73 25.80
N SER A 94 -6.49 -11.83 25.53
CA SER A 94 -6.45 -12.96 26.44
C SER A 94 -5.86 -12.41 27.73
N GLU A 95 -6.74 -12.07 28.67
CA GLU A 95 -6.38 -11.90 30.06
C GLU A 95 -5.68 -13.18 30.50
N SER A 96 -4.42 -13.05 30.91
CA SER A 96 -3.63 -14.10 31.55
C SER A 96 -3.76 -13.98 33.06
#